data_AF-R4KIM1-F1
#
_entry.id   AF-R4KIM1-F1
#
_cell.length_a   1.000
_cell.length_b   1.000
_cell.length_c   1.000
_cell.angle_alpha   90.00
_cell.angle_beta   90.00
_cell.angle_gamma   90.00
#
_symmetry.space_group_name_H-M   'P 1'
#
loop_
_entity.id
_entity.type
_entity.pdbx_description
1 polymer ?
#
loop_
_entity_poly.entity_id
_entity_poly.type
_entity_poly.pdbx_seq_one_letter_code
_entity_poly.pdbx_strand_id
1 'polypeptide(L)' 'MPPKFGHLKKYCDKTGWILIRDIDHWYYEKVLANGDVLRTRVSHAVSKEIPGNLWKKILRHQLKITEEEFWKSL' A
#
# COMPACT_ATOMS: atom_id res chain seq x y z
N MET A 1 11.92 -5.92 8.98
CA MET A 1 12.58 -4.94 8.07
C MET A 1 11.71 -3.68 8.07
N PRO A 2 12.26 -2.46 8.13
CA PRO A 2 11.42 -1.26 8.08
C PRO A 2 10.71 -1.16 6.71
N PRO A 3 9.39 -0.94 6.68
CA PRO A 3 8.65 -0.74 5.44
C PRO A 3 9.04 0.60 4.81
N LYS A 4 9.21 0.62 3.49
CA LYS A 4 9.53 1.82 2.70
C LYS A 4 8.38 2.08 1.73
N PHE A 5 8.23 3.33 1.28
CA PHE A 5 7.22 3.64 0.27
C PHE A 5 7.42 2.86 -1.02
N GLY A 6 8.67 2.53 -1.39
CA GLY A 6 8.96 1.65 -2.53
C GLY A 6 8.43 0.22 -2.36
N HIS A 7 8.46 -0.33 -1.13
CA HIS A 7 7.86 -1.63 -0.84
C HIS A 7 6.33 -1.57 -1.01
N LEU A 8 5.69 -0.51 -0.50
CA LEU A 8 4.25 -0.33 -0.64
C LEU A 8 3.82 -0.18 -2.10
N LYS A 9 4.58 0.57 -2.91
CA LYS A 9 4.33 0.69 -4.35
C LYS A 9 4.41 -0.67 -5.03
N LYS A 10 5.50 -1.41 -4.82
CA LYS A 10 5.73 -2.72 -5.42
C LYS A 10 4.65 -3.73 -5.03
N TYR A 11 4.20 -3.69 -3.78
CA TYR A 11 3.06 -4.50 -3.32
C TYR A 11 1.79 -4.17 -4.12
N CYS A 12 1.46 -2.88 -4.28
CA CYS A 12 0.27 -2.47 -5.03
C CYS A 12 0.35 -2.95 -6.49
N ASP A 13 1.50 -2.72 -7.13
CA ASP A 13 1.75 -3.11 -8.52
C ASP A 13 1.64 -4.64 -8.73
N LYS A 14 2.03 -5.46 -7.73
CA LYS A 14 1.97 -6.93 -7.80
C LYS A 14 0.62 -7.53 -7.43
N THR A 15 -0.15 -6.89 -6.56
CA THR A 15 -1.34 -7.50 -5.94
C THR A 15 -2.67 -7.04 -6.53
N GLY A 16 -2.64 -6.56 -7.78
CA GLY A 16 -3.83 -6.21 -8.53
C GLY A 16 -4.49 -4.91 -8.08
N TRP A 17 -3.73 -3.99 -7.49
CA TRP A 17 -4.22 -2.63 -7.27
C TRP A 17 -4.13 -1.85 -8.59
N ILE A 18 -5.12 -0.97 -8.80
CA ILE A 18 -5.20 -0.12 -9.98
C ILE A 18 -4.75 1.29 -9.59
N LEU A 19 -3.78 1.82 -10.32
CA LEU A 19 -3.34 3.21 -10.18
C LEU A 19 -4.40 4.14 -10.78
N ILE A 20 -5.04 4.97 -9.95
CA ILE A 20 -6.10 5.87 -10.37
C ILE A 20 -5.56 7.27 -10.68
N ARG A 21 -4.54 7.72 -9.94
CA ARG A 21 -3.92 9.04 -10.11
C ARG A 21 -2.44 9.00 -9.75
N ASP A 22 -1.66 9.76 -10.49
CA ASP A 22 -0.24 10.02 -10.25
C ASP A 22 -0.01 11.53 -10.41
N ILE A 23 0.12 12.24 -9.29
CA ILE A 23 0.36 13.68 -9.28
C ILE A 23 1.47 13.97 -8.25
N ASP A 24 1.08 14.18 -6.99
CA ASP A 24 1.99 14.38 -5.86
C ASP A 24 2.30 13.06 -5.13
N HIS A 25 1.42 12.08 -5.33
CA HIS A 25 1.49 10.72 -4.80
C HIS A 25 0.86 9.76 -5.82
N TRP A 26 1.20 8.47 -5.70
CA TRP A 26 0.45 7.41 -6.36
C TRP A 26 -0.79 7.06 -5.54
N TYR A 27 -1.96 7.15 -6.16
CA TYR A 27 -3.24 6.78 -5.56
C TYR A 27 -3.71 5.46 -6.16
N TYR A 28 -3.75 4.42 -5.33
CA TYR A 28 -4.16 3.09 -5.74
C TYR A 28 -5.53 2.73 -5.16
N GLU A 29 -6.31 2.01 -5.96
CA GLU A 29 -7.58 1.40 -5.55
C GLU A 29 -7.57 -0.11 -5.78
N LYS A 30 -8.26 -0.85 -4.91
CA LYS A 30 -8.51 -2.28 -5.10
C LYS A 30 -9.92 -2.61 -4.68
N VAL A 31 -10.66 -3.21 -5.62
CA VAL A 31 -12.00 -3.72 -5.37
C VAL A 31 -11.87 -5.15 -4.85
N LEU A 32 -12.42 -5.39 -3.67
CA LEU A 32 -12.48 -6.72 -3.07
C LEU A 32 -13.68 -7.50 -3.62
N ALA A 33 -13.65 -8.83 -3.49
CA ALA A 33 -14.72 -9.70 -3.99
C ALA A 33 -16.09 -9.45 -3.32
N ASN A 34 -16.10 -8.87 -2.11
CA ASN A 34 -17.32 -8.46 -1.40
C ASN A 34 -17.86 -7.09 -1.87
N GLY A 35 -17.20 -6.43 -2.83
CA GLY A 35 -17.55 -5.10 -3.32
C GLY A 35 -16.91 -3.94 -2.54
N ASP A 36 -16.17 -4.20 -1.46
CA ASP A 36 -15.44 -3.15 -0.75
C ASP A 36 -14.35 -2.55 -1.63
N VAL A 37 -14.23 -1.22 -1.63
CA VAL A 37 -13.14 -0.52 -2.32
C VAL A 37 -12.10 -0.08 -1.29
N LEU A 38 -10.91 -0.64 -1.40
CA LEU A 38 -9.74 -0.21 -0.64
C LEU A 38 -9.00 0.89 -1.39
N ARG A 39 -8.42 1.81 -0.63
CA ARG A 39 -7.67 2.97 -1.14
C ARG A 39 -6.37 3.11 -0.37
N THR A 40 -5.27 3.28 -1.09
CA THR A 40 -3.98 3.61 -0.49
C THR A 40 -3.26 4.70 -1.26
N ARG A 41 -2.48 5.49 -0.54
CA ARG A 41 -1.68 6.58 -1.08
C ARG A 41 -0.21 6.31 -0.80
N VAL A 42 0.60 6.31 -1.84
CA VAL A 42 2.03 6.00 -1.78
C VAL A 42 2.84 7.22 -2.19
N SER A 43 3.80 7.62 -1.35
CA SER A 43 4.69 8.75 -1.63
C SER A 43 5.72 8.40 -2.70
N HIS A 44 6.07 9.38 -3.54
CA HIS A 44 7.16 9.26 -4.53
C HIS A 44 8.54 9.11 -3.88
N ALA A 45 8.66 9.40 -2.57
CA ALA A 45 9.87 9.17 -1.79
C ALA A 45 10.10 7.67 -1.50
N VAL A 46 10.31 6.86 -2.54
CA VAL A 46 10.38 5.39 -2.47
C VAL A 46 11.43 4.85 -1.50
N SER A 47 12.54 5.57 -1.35
CA SER A 47 13.64 5.19 -0.44
C SER A 47 13.36 5.50 1.02
N LYS A 48 12.35 6.34 1.31
CA LYS A 48 12.01 6.78 2.66
C LYS A 48 11.21 5.69 3.39
N GLU A 49 11.59 5.49 4.65
CA GLU A 49 10.89 4.58 5.55
C GLU A 49 9.54 5.16 5.97
N ILE A 50 8.55 4.27 6.10
CA ILE A 50 7.23 4.59 6.61
C ILE A 50 7.30 4.50 8.14
N PRO A 51 6.99 5.57 8.88
CA PRO A 51 6.96 5.53 10.34
C PRO A 51 6.05 4.40 10.84
N GLY A 52 6.49 3.63 11.84
CA GLY A 52 5.77 2.43 12.29
C GLY A 52 4.30 2.66 12.68
N ASN A 53 3.99 3.80 13.29
CA ASN A 53 2.60 4.16 13.61
C ASN A 53 1.75 4.41 12.35
N LEU A 54 2.34 5.01 11.32
CA LEU A 54 1.68 5.19 10.03
C LEU A 54 1.52 3.84 9.32
N TRP A 55 2.54 2.99 9.39
CA TRP A 55 2.51 1.66 8.79
C TRP A 55 1.38 0.79 9.33
N LYS A 56 1.21 0.76 10.66
CA LYS A 56 0.09 0.05 11.31
C LYS A 56 -1.28 0.55 10.84
N LYS A 57 -1.41 1.87 10.62
CA LYS A 57 -2.66 2.46 10.09
C LYS A 57 -2.89 2.07 8.63
N ILE A 58 -1.85 2.04 7.80
CA ILE A 58 -1.93 1.60 6.40
C ILE A 58 -2.40 0.14 6.34
N LEU A 59 -1.75 -0.76 7.09
CA LEU A 59 -2.14 -2.18 7.13
C LEU A 59 -3.59 -2.36 7.59
N ARG A 60 -3.98 -1.73 8.70
CA ARG A 60 -5.31 -1.92 9.29
C ARG A 60 -6.44 -1.30 8.49
N HIS A 61 -6.24 -0.08 7.99
CA HIS A 61 -7.35 0.73 7.44
C HIS A 61 -7.32 0.86 5.92
N GLN A 62 -6.15 0.75 5.28
CA GLN A 62 -6.02 0.90 3.83
C GLN A 62 -5.95 -0.46 3.15
N LEU A 63 -5.01 -1.32 3.58
CA LEU A 63 -4.79 -2.62 2.94
C LEU A 63 -5.67 -3.74 3.51
N LYS A 64 -6.08 -3.62 4.78
CA LYS A 64 -6.81 -4.64 5.56
C LYS A 64 -6.13 -6.02 5.56
N ILE A 65 -4.80 -6.04 5.74
CA ILE A 65 -3.97 -7.27 5.78
C ILE A 65 -3.00 -7.23 6.97
N THR A 66 -2.35 -8.36 7.25
CA THR A 66 -1.25 -8.41 8.22
C THR A 66 0.09 -8.00 7.60
N GLU A 67 1.08 -7.73 8.46
CA GLU A 67 2.43 -7.41 8.00
C GLU A 67 3.09 -8.63 7.33
N GLU A 68 2.85 -9.84 7.83
CA GLU A 68 3.39 -11.08 7.26
C GLU A 68 2.85 -11.31 5.84
N GLU A 69 1.55 -11.09 5.60
CA GLU A 69 0.93 -11.19 4.28
C GLU A 69 1.51 -10.18 3.29
N PHE A 70 1.77 -8.96 3.76
CA PHE A 70 2.41 -7.92 2.96
C PHE A 70 3.81 -8.35 2.50
N TRP A 71 4.64 -8.88 3.40
CA TRP A 71 6.00 -9.30 3.04
C TRP A 71 6.03 -10.56 2.17
N LYS A 72 5.07 -11.47 2.30
CA LYS A 72 4.96 -12.66 1.43
C LYS A 72 4.61 -12.36 -0.03
N SER A 73 4.00 -11.20 -0.29
CA SER A 73 3.53 -10.80 -1.62
C SER A 73 4.48 -9.87 -2.38
N LEU A 74 5.63 -9.55 -1.77
CA LEU A 74 6.65 -8.62 -2.28
C LEU A 74 7.75 -9.29 -3.11
#